data_AF-A0A4Y2QG28-F1
#
_entry.id   AF-A0A4Y2QG28-F1
#
_cell.length_a   1.000
_cell.length_b   1.000
_cell.length_c   1.000
_cell.angle_alpha   90.00
_cell.angle_beta   90.00
_cell.angle_gamma   90.00
#
_symmetry.space_group_name_H-M   'P 1'
#
loop_
_entity.id
_entity.type
_entity.pdbx_description
1 polymer ?
#
loop_
_entity_poly.entity_id
_entity_poly.type
_entity_poly.pdbx_seq_one_letter_code
_entity_poly.pdbx_strand_id
1 'polypeptide(L)'
;MLDNLKGRLVLFLDFHSYSQRWSTPYGYTAKLPPNYREQKRLAEVAIRALELVNGTKYTTGSTDKITYTIAGGARDWVFDVICPKYAYVIELRDKGQYGFILPRRFILPTGIETWEGVKAMGLDVAEKLYFDSYFI
;
A
#
# COMPACT_ATOMS: atom_id res chain seq x y z
N MET A 1 -16.48 12.93 6.34
CA MET A 1 -15.12 13.31 5.91
C MET A 1 -14.13 12.65 6.88
N LEU A 2 -12.95 12.19 6.42
CA LEU A 2 -12.05 11.32 7.20
C LEU A 2 -11.44 11.98 8.46
N ASP A 3 -11.74 13.26 8.71
CA ASP A 3 -11.21 14.02 9.85
C ASP A 3 -11.53 13.42 11.22
N ASN A 4 -12.66 12.72 11.36
CA ASN A 4 -13.01 12.02 12.60
C ASN A 4 -12.09 10.80 12.90
N LEU A 5 -11.22 10.42 11.96
CA LEU A 5 -10.23 9.35 12.12
C LEU A 5 -8.83 9.88 12.47
N LYS A 6 -8.61 11.19 12.56
CA LYS A 6 -7.33 11.76 12.99
C LYS A 6 -6.94 11.20 14.37
N GLY A 7 -5.70 10.75 14.50
CA GLY A 7 -5.19 10.08 15.70
C GLY A 7 -5.68 8.64 15.92
N ARG A 8 -6.58 8.11 15.07
CA ARG A 8 -7.09 6.73 15.14
C ARG A 8 -6.73 5.89 13.91
N LEU A 9 -6.64 6.53 12.73
CA LEU A 9 -6.24 5.86 11.51
C LEU A 9 -4.74 5.58 11.53
N VAL A 10 -4.35 4.31 11.47
CA VAL A 10 -2.94 3.90 11.45
C VAL A 10 -2.48 3.53 10.04
N LEU A 11 -3.31 2.80 9.30
CA LEU A 11 -3.01 2.27 7.98
C LEU A 11 -4.14 2.64 7.00
N PHE A 12 -3.80 3.32 5.91
CA PHE A 12 -4.69 3.62 4.80
C PHE A 12 -4.28 2.84 3.55
N LEU A 13 -5.24 2.16 2.91
CA LEU A 13 -5.03 1.39 1.67
C LEU A 13 -6.05 1.85 0.61
N ASP A 14 -5.54 2.25 -0.55
CA ASP A 14 -6.33 2.64 -1.71
C ASP A 14 -6.10 1.63 -2.85
N PHE A 15 -7.14 0.91 -3.25
CA PHE A 15 -7.03 -0.22 -4.19
C PHE A 15 -7.42 0.21 -5.61
N HIS A 16 -6.51 -0.06 -6.55
CA HIS A 16 -6.62 0.23 -7.97
C HIS A 16 -6.21 -1.00 -8.79
N SER A 17 -6.30 -0.87 -10.11
CA SER A 17 -5.69 -1.78 -11.07
C SER A 17 -5.33 -0.96 -12.30
N TYR A 18 -4.31 -1.30 -13.08
CA TYR A 18 -3.43 -2.46 -13.03
C TYR A 18 -1.98 -1.97 -12.95
N SER A 19 -1.05 -2.83 -12.53
CA SER A 19 0.42 -2.74 -12.78
C SER A 19 1.23 -3.64 -11.84
N GLN A 20 0.60 -4.26 -10.85
CA GLN A 20 1.27 -4.99 -9.76
C GLN A 20 2.26 -4.10 -8.99
N ARG A 21 1.75 -3.03 -8.37
CA ARG A 21 2.53 -2.08 -7.56
C ARG A 21 1.93 -1.90 -6.16
N TRP A 22 2.80 -1.64 -5.20
CA TRP A 22 2.46 -1.29 -3.82
C TRP A 22 3.17 0.02 -3.45
N SER A 23 2.52 1.14 -3.71
CA SER A 23 3.16 2.46 -3.81
C SER A 23 2.96 3.30 -2.55
N THR A 24 4.05 3.87 -2.02
CA THR A 24 4.02 4.79 -0.88
C THR A 24 3.76 6.24 -1.37
N PRO A 25 3.53 7.19 -0.45
CA PRO A 25 3.64 8.60 -0.78
C PRO A 25 5.11 8.93 -1.15
N TYR A 26 5.39 10.06 -1.79
CA TYR A 26 4.42 10.93 -2.45
C TYR A 26 4.28 10.57 -3.92
N GLY A 27 3.12 10.90 -4.50
CA GLY A 27 2.90 10.97 -5.93
C GLY A 27 3.13 12.37 -6.49
N TYR A 28 2.74 13.42 -5.75
CA TYR A 28 2.76 14.80 -6.28
C TYR A 28 4.16 15.44 -6.34
N THR A 29 5.18 14.80 -5.77
CA THR A 29 6.54 15.34 -5.70
C THR A 29 7.58 14.23 -5.65
N ALA A 30 8.78 14.54 -6.15
CA ALA A 30 9.95 13.66 -6.03
C ALA A 30 10.52 13.57 -4.60
N LYS A 31 10.04 14.39 -3.66
CA LYS A 31 10.41 14.28 -2.25
C LYS A 31 9.85 12.98 -1.66
N LEU A 32 10.62 12.37 -0.78
CA LEU A 32 10.18 11.20 -0.03
C LEU A 32 9.44 11.64 1.24
N PRO A 33 8.43 10.89 1.70
CA PRO A 33 7.77 11.17 2.97
C PRO A 33 8.75 10.99 4.14
N PRO A 34 8.56 11.71 5.27
CA PRO A 34 9.50 11.67 6.40
C PRO A 34 9.78 10.26 6.93
N ASN A 35 8.79 9.37 6.88
CA ASN A 35 8.88 7.98 7.33
C ASN A 35 9.02 6.96 6.18
N TYR A 36 9.50 7.38 5.00
CA TYR A 36 9.58 6.54 3.79
C TYR A 36 10.21 5.16 4.02
N ARG A 37 11.31 5.09 4.78
CA ARG A 37 12.00 3.81 5.06
C ARG A 37 11.08 2.79 5.72
N GLU A 38 10.28 3.25 6.68
CA GLU A 38 9.35 2.39 7.41
C GLU A 38 8.12 2.03 6.56
N GLN A 39 7.61 2.97 5.75
CA GLN A 39 6.55 2.65 4.79
C GLN A 39 7.00 1.64 3.74
N LYS A 40 8.21 1.79 3.20
CA LYS A 40 8.80 0.85 2.24
C LYS A 40 9.01 -0.53 2.87
N ARG A 41 9.55 -0.61 4.09
CA ARG A 41 9.71 -1.89 4.81
C ARG A 41 8.38 -2.63 4.97
N LEU A 42 7.32 -1.93 5.38
CA LEU A 42 6.00 -2.55 5.55
C LEU A 42 5.38 -2.98 4.20
N ALA A 43 5.56 -2.20 3.12
CA ALA A 43 5.16 -2.64 1.79
C ALA A 43 5.95 -3.87 1.32
N GLU A 44 7.24 -3.98 1.65
CA GLU A 44 8.04 -5.17 1.37
C GLU A 44 7.53 -6.41 2.12
N VAL A 45 7.02 -6.26 3.35
CA VAL A 45 6.33 -7.35 4.07
C VAL A 45 5.10 -7.82 3.26
N ALA A 46 4.30 -6.87 2.78
CA ALA A 46 3.09 -7.16 2.02
C ALA A 46 3.38 -7.91 0.71
N ILE A 47 4.30 -7.38 -0.12
CA ILE A 47 4.59 -7.97 -1.44
C ILE A 47 5.28 -9.33 -1.31
N ARG A 48 6.08 -9.57 -0.26
CA ARG A 48 6.66 -10.90 0.00
C ARG A 48 5.59 -11.92 0.37
N ALA A 49 4.66 -11.56 1.26
CA ALA A 49 3.56 -12.46 1.64
C ALA A 49 2.65 -12.77 0.44
N LEU A 50 2.35 -11.75 -0.38
CA LEU A 50 1.61 -11.90 -1.62
C LEU A 50 2.32 -12.84 -2.60
N GLU A 51 3.63 -12.66 -2.80
CA GLU A 51 4.43 -13.48 -3.74
C GLU A 51 4.43 -14.96 -3.34
N LEU A 52 4.42 -15.29 -2.04
CA LEU A 52 4.39 -16.67 -1.56
C LEU A 52 3.12 -17.44 -1.94
N VAL A 53 2.02 -16.76 -2.28
CA VAL A 53 0.75 -17.41 -2.64
C VAL A 53 0.78 -17.98 -4.06
N ASN A 54 1.11 -17.13 -5.04
CA ASN A 54 0.99 -17.45 -6.46
C ASN A 54 2.26 -17.13 -7.29
N GLY A 55 3.36 -16.74 -6.64
CA GLY A 55 4.59 -16.26 -7.30
C GLY A 55 4.44 -14.91 -8.00
N THR A 56 3.38 -14.15 -7.72
CA THR A 56 3.10 -12.88 -8.40
C THR A 56 3.96 -11.77 -7.82
N LYS A 57 4.78 -11.15 -8.67
CA LYS A 57 5.74 -10.13 -8.25
C LYS A 57 5.17 -8.74 -8.34
N TYR A 58 5.07 -8.07 -7.21
CA TYR A 58 4.72 -6.65 -7.09
C TYR A 58 5.99 -5.82 -6.85
N THR A 59 6.00 -4.57 -7.28
CA THR A 59 7.08 -3.61 -6.98
C THR A 59 6.62 -2.57 -5.96
N THR A 60 7.56 -2.01 -5.18
CA THR A 60 7.25 -0.97 -4.18
C THR A 60 8.26 0.17 -4.21
N GLY A 61 7.80 1.37 -3.86
CA GLY A 61 8.53 2.62 -3.83
C GLY A 61 7.59 3.81 -3.74
N SER A 62 8.13 5.04 -3.65
CA SER A 62 7.29 6.24 -3.73
C SER A 62 6.64 6.34 -5.10
N THR A 63 5.38 6.76 -5.13
CA THR A 63 4.56 6.75 -6.36
C THR A 63 5.22 7.52 -7.51
N ASP A 64 5.76 8.70 -7.23
CA ASP A 64 6.52 9.50 -8.21
C ASP A 64 7.65 8.67 -8.88
N LYS A 65 8.35 7.84 -8.10
CA LYS A 65 9.54 7.10 -8.56
C LYS A 65 9.21 5.83 -9.34
N ILE A 66 8.10 5.17 -9.02
CA ILE A 66 7.77 3.87 -9.61
C ILE A 66 6.62 3.92 -10.62
N THR A 67 6.00 5.08 -10.80
CA THR A 67 4.90 5.31 -11.74
C THR A 67 5.17 6.58 -12.57
N TYR A 68 4.72 7.74 -12.12
CA TYR A 68 5.01 9.08 -12.65
C TYR A 68 4.52 10.11 -11.62
N THR A 69 4.90 11.39 -11.78
CA THR A 69 4.43 12.46 -10.89
C THR A 69 2.92 12.70 -11.07
N ILE A 70 2.15 12.59 -9.98
CA ILE A 70 0.68 12.71 -9.96
C ILE A 70 0.23 13.53 -8.75
N ALA A 71 -0.47 14.63 -8.98
CA ALA A 71 -1.11 15.41 -7.92
C ALA A 71 -2.56 14.96 -7.66
N GLY A 72 -3.06 15.24 -6.45
CA GLY A 72 -4.47 15.01 -6.08
C GLY A 72 -4.84 13.57 -5.69
N GLY A 73 -3.86 12.67 -5.58
CA GLY A 73 -4.12 11.29 -5.15
C GLY A 73 -4.59 11.21 -3.69
N ALA A 74 -5.61 10.41 -3.42
CA ALA A 74 -6.20 10.24 -2.09
C ALA A 74 -5.15 9.85 -1.04
N ARG A 75 -4.22 8.95 -1.39
CA ARG A 75 -3.12 8.51 -0.53
C ARG A 75 -2.22 9.65 -0.06
N ASP A 76 -1.91 10.63 -0.91
CA ASP A 76 -1.09 11.77 -0.51
C ASP A 76 -1.88 12.73 0.39
N TRP A 77 -3.13 13.03 0.04
CA TRP A 77 -4.01 13.86 0.87
C TRP A 77 -4.24 13.24 2.26
N VAL A 78 -4.53 11.94 2.33
CA VAL A 78 -4.72 11.23 3.60
C VAL A 78 -3.42 11.28 4.41
N PHE A 79 -2.27 11.06 3.78
CA PHE A 79 -0.98 11.11 4.46
C PHE A 79 -0.69 12.50 5.06
N ASP A 80 -0.94 13.58 4.31
CA ASP A 80 -0.64 14.94 4.76
C ASP A 80 -1.68 15.55 5.70
N VAL A 81 -2.96 15.19 5.56
CA VAL A 81 -4.06 15.87 6.27
C VAL A 81 -4.58 15.06 7.45
N ILE A 82 -4.66 13.73 7.29
CA ILE A 82 -5.13 12.81 8.34
C ILE A 82 -3.95 12.26 9.16
N CYS A 83 -2.74 12.28 8.58
CA CYS A 83 -1.49 11.88 9.22
C CYS A 83 -1.48 10.45 9.80
N PRO A 84 -1.97 9.42 9.08
CA PRO A 84 -1.74 8.05 9.52
C PRO A 84 -0.25 7.70 9.45
N LYS A 85 0.17 6.68 10.20
CA LYS A 85 1.55 6.18 10.15
C LYS A 85 1.88 5.59 8.77
N TYR A 86 0.90 5.03 8.07
CA TYR A 86 1.09 4.38 6.77
C TYR A 86 -0.04 4.70 5.79
N ALA A 87 0.30 4.96 4.52
CA ALA A 87 -0.67 5.19 3.45
C ALA A 87 -0.19 4.62 2.10
N TYR A 88 -1.00 3.84 1.41
CA TYR A 88 -0.59 3.17 0.17
C TYR A 88 -1.63 3.25 -0.94
N VAL A 89 -1.15 3.20 -2.18
CA VAL A 89 -1.94 2.81 -3.36
C VAL A 89 -1.47 1.43 -3.79
N ILE A 90 -2.41 0.51 -4.03
CA ILE A 90 -2.14 -0.84 -4.48
C ILE A 90 -2.70 -0.99 -5.89
N GLU A 91 -1.83 -1.16 -6.87
CA GLU A 91 -2.20 -1.46 -8.25
C GLU A 91 -2.19 -2.97 -8.45
N LEU A 92 -3.36 -3.58 -8.57
CA LEU A 92 -3.52 -5.03 -8.68
C LEU A 92 -3.04 -5.58 -10.04
N ARG A 93 -3.32 -6.86 -10.28
CA ARG A 93 -3.02 -7.52 -11.55
C ARG A 93 -3.73 -6.82 -12.74
N ASP A 94 -3.19 -6.92 -13.94
CA ASP A 94 -1.92 -7.53 -14.33
C ASP A 94 -0.86 -6.46 -14.65
N LYS A 95 0.07 -6.76 -15.57
CA LYS A 95 1.08 -5.81 -16.06
C LYS A 95 0.73 -5.20 -17.43
N GLY A 96 -0.53 -5.30 -17.84
CA GLY A 96 -1.04 -4.74 -19.09
C GLY A 96 -1.36 -5.75 -20.19
N GLN A 97 -1.31 -7.06 -19.93
CA GLN A 97 -1.75 -8.06 -20.93
C GLN A 97 -3.27 -7.99 -21.12
N TYR A 98 -4.01 -7.86 -20.03
CA TYR A 98 -5.46 -7.66 -20.01
C TYR A 98 -5.83 -6.29 -19.44
N GLY A 99 -4.98 -5.71 -18.59
CA GLY A 99 -5.22 -4.41 -17.96
C GLY A 99 -6.54 -4.40 -17.19
N PHE A 100 -7.41 -3.43 -17.50
CA PHE A 100 -8.71 -3.27 -16.86
C PHE A 100 -9.73 -4.38 -17.21
N ILE A 101 -9.51 -5.14 -18.29
CA ILE A 101 -10.42 -6.22 -18.74
C ILE A 101 -9.84 -7.59 -18.31
N LEU A 102 -9.43 -7.69 -17.05
CA LEU A 102 -8.83 -8.90 -16.50
C LEU A 102 -9.82 -10.08 -16.51
N PRO A 103 -9.47 -11.25 -17.09
CA PRO A 103 -10.37 -12.40 -17.15
C PRO A 103 -10.85 -12.86 -15.78
N ARG A 104 -12.12 -13.26 -15.69
CA ARG A 104 -12.78 -13.74 -14.45
C ARG A 104 -11.97 -14.77 -13.66
N ARG A 105 -11.21 -15.63 -14.34
CA ARG A 105 -10.34 -16.65 -13.72
C ARG A 105 -9.26 -16.07 -12.79
N PHE A 106 -8.93 -14.77 -12.91
CA PHE A 106 -7.96 -14.10 -12.05
C PHE A 106 -8.56 -13.42 -10.82
N ILE A 107 -9.90 -13.28 -10.72
CA ILE A 107 -10.54 -12.60 -9.57
C ILE A 107 -10.11 -13.26 -8.26
N LEU A 108 -10.29 -14.57 -8.14
CA LEU A 108 -9.99 -15.30 -6.91
C LEU A 108 -8.47 -15.34 -6.62
N PRO A 109 -7.58 -15.67 -7.59
CA PRO A 109 -6.14 -15.58 -7.39
C PRO A 109 -5.66 -14.20 -6.93
N THR A 110 -6.17 -13.12 -7.53
CA THR A 110 -5.83 -11.74 -7.13
C THR A 110 -6.35 -11.41 -5.74
N GLY A 111 -7.57 -11.81 -5.39
CA GLY A 111 -8.13 -11.60 -4.05
C GLY A 111 -7.32 -12.30 -2.96
N ILE A 112 -6.97 -13.58 -3.16
CA ILE A 112 -6.23 -14.37 -2.16
C ILE A 112 -4.83 -13.80 -1.94
N GLU A 113 -4.07 -13.53 -3.00
CA GLU A 113 -2.70 -13.02 -2.84
C GLU A 113 -2.68 -11.61 -2.21
N THR A 114 -3.63 -10.76 -2.59
CA THR A 114 -3.76 -9.41 -2.02
C THR A 114 -4.12 -9.49 -0.54
N TRP A 115 -5.03 -10.38 -0.16
CA TRP A 115 -5.43 -10.56 1.22
C TRP A 115 -4.26 -11.02 2.11
N GLU A 116 -3.42 -11.94 1.63
CA GLU A 116 -2.24 -12.37 2.37
C GLU A 116 -1.24 -11.21 2.58
N GLY A 117 -1.07 -10.34 1.59
CA GLY A 117 -0.28 -9.11 1.73
C GLY A 117 -0.86 -8.14 2.77
N VAL A 118 -2.16 -7.86 2.71
CA VAL A 118 -2.86 -6.97 3.67
C VAL A 118 -2.81 -7.53 5.09
N LYS A 119 -3.05 -8.83 5.25
CA LYS A 119 -3.00 -9.52 6.54
C LYS A 119 -1.59 -9.44 7.16
N ALA A 120 -0.55 -9.68 6.36
CA ALA A 120 0.82 -9.57 6.83
C ALA A 120 1.16 -8.15 7.33
N MET A 121 0.70 -7.11 6.64
CA MET A 121 0.84 -5.73 7.14
C MET A 121 0.09 -5.48 8.43
N GLY A 122 -1.17 -5.95 8.51
CA GLY A 122 -2.00 -5.78 9.70
C GLY A 122 -1.36 -6.39 10.93
N LEU A 123 -0.78 -7.59 10.79
CA LEU A 123 -0.06 -8.28 11.87
C LEU A 123 1.19 -7.51 12.30
N ASP A 124 2.04 -7.09 11.36
CA ASP A 124 3.27 -6.32 11.65
C ASP A 124 2.95 -4.97 12.33
N VAL A 125 1.92 -4.27 11.87
CA VAL A 125 1.47 -3.02 12.49
C VAL A 125 0.90 -3.26 13.90
N ALA A 126 0.07 -4.29 14.08
CA ALA A 126 -0.52 -4.60 15.38
C ALA A 126 0.55 -4.93 16.43
N GLU A 127 1.57 -5.70 16.05
CA GLU A 127 2.71 -6.03 16.91
C GLU A 127 3.46 -4.75 17.34
N LYS A 128 3.77 -3.86 16.40
CA LYS A 128 4.45 -2.59 16.71
C LYS A 128 3.64 -1.68 17.62
N LEU A 129 2.33 -1.55 17.37
CA LEU A 129 1.45 -0.74 18.22
C LEU A 129 1.35 -1.31 19.64
N TYR A 130 1.34 -2.64 19.77
CA TYR A 130 1.39 -3.30 21.07
C TYR A 130 2.66 -2.87 21.82
N PHE A 131 3.85 -3.04 21.23
CA PHE A 131 5.10 -2.64 21.87
C PHE A 131 5.19 -1.14 22.19
N ASP A 132 4.77 -0.27 21.26
CA ASP A 132 4.76 1.19 21.47
C ASP A 132 3.88 1.57 22.69
N SER A 133 2.86 0.78 23.05
CA SER A 133 1.97 1.08 24.20
C SER A 133 2.50 0.71 25.58
N TYR A 134 3.56 -0.12 25.68
CA TYR A 134 4.10 -0.60 26.97
C TYR A 134 5.42 0.04 27.39
N PHE A 135 6.05 0.86 26.52
CA PHE A 135 7.39 1.43 26.76
C PHE A 135 7.41 2.97 26.69
N ILE A 136 6.29 3.62 27.04
CA ILE A 136 6.17 5.09 27.20
C ILE A 136 5.94 5.41 28.68
#